data_AF-A0A7L3QI61-F1
#
_entry.id   AF-A0A7L3QI61-F1
#
_cell.length_a   1.000
_cell.length_b   1.000
_cell.length_c   1.000
_cell.angle_alpha   90.00
_cell.angle_beta   90.00
_cell.angle_gamma   90.00
#
_symmetry.space_group_name_H-M   'P 1'
#
loop_
_entity.id
_entity.type
_entity.pdbx_description
1 polymer ?
#
loop_
_entity_poly.entity_id
_entity_poly.type
_entity_poly.pdbx_seq_one_letter_code
_entity_poly.pdbx_strand_id
1 'polypeptide(L)'
;LQAPHCEHAFCNACITQWFSQQQTCPVDRSVVTVAHLRPVPRIMRNMLSKLQISCDNAVFGCTAVVRLDNLMAHLNDCEHNPKRPVTCEQGCGLEMPKDELPNHNCIKHLRSVVQQQQTRIAELEKTSAEHKHQLAEQ
;
A
#
# COMPACT_ATOMS: atom_id res chain seq x y z
N LEU A 1 -21.35 -8.05 -5.53
CA LEU A 1 -22.67 -7.78 -6.15
C LEU A 1 -23.47 -9.07 -6.14
N GLN A 2 -24.78 -8.97 -6.00
CA GLN A 2 -25.68 -10.12 -5.96
C GLN A 2 -26.71 -10.00 -7.10
N ALA A 3 -26.95 -11.09 -7.81
CA ALA A 3 -28.08 -11.21 -8.72
C ALA A 3 -29.35 -11.53 -7.91
N PRO A 4 -30.37 -10.67 -7.88
CA PRO A 4 -31.50 -10.82 -6.95
C PRO A 4 -32.41 -12.02 -7.24
N HIS A 5 -32.46 -12.49 -8.50
CA HIS A 5 -33.37 -13.58 -8.89
C HIS A 5 -32.83 -14.99 -8.56
N CYS A 6 -31.51 -15.15 -8.58
CA CYS A 6 -30.84 -16.43 -8.29
C CYS A 6 -29.94 -16.39 -7.05
N GLU A 7 -29.90 -15.24 -6.37
CA GLU A 7 -29.18 -14.97 -5.12
C GLU A 7 -27.66 -15.18 -5.17
N HIS A 8 -27.08 -15.54 -6.32
CA HIS A 8 -25.65 -15.70 -6.50
C HIS A 8 -24.89 -14.37 -6.32
N ALA A 9 -23.78 -14.44 -5.58
CA ALA A 9 -22.96 -13.30 -5.22
C ALA A 9 -21.56 -13.41 -5.84
N PHE A 10 -21.06 -12.28 -6.34
CA PHE A 10 -19.79 -12.18 -7.05
C PHE A 10 -18.97 -10.97 -6.61
N CYS A 11 -17.65 -11.06 -6.77
CA CYS A 11 -16.79 -9.89 -6.69
C CYS A 11 -17.11 -8.91 -7.84
N ASN A 12 -16.90 -7.60 -7.64
CA ASN A 12 -17.24 -6.60 -8.66
C ASN A 12 -16.45 -6.83 -9.96
N ALA A 13 -15.12 -6.98 -9.86
CA ALA A 13 -14.26 -7.23 -11.01
C ALA A 13 -14.70 -8.47 -11.80
N CYS A 14 -15.01 -9.56 -11.09
CA CYS A 14 -15.39 -10.85 -11.64
C CYS A 14 -16.67 -10.75 -12.49
N ILE A 15 -17.73 -10.15 -11.94
CA ILE A 15 -19.01 -10.06 -12.65
C ILE A 15 -18.99 -9.03 -13.77
N THR A 16 -18.26 -7.92 -13.59
CA THR A 16 -18.06 -6.94 -14.67
C THR A 16 -17.29 -7.54 -15.84
N GLN A 17 -16.24 -8.31 -15.56
CA GLN A 17 -15.47 -9.00 -16.60
C GLN A 17 -16.35 -10.00 -17.35
N TRP A 18 -17.17 -10.80 -16.65
CA TRP A 18 -18.07 -11.75 -17.28
C TRP A 18 -19.09 -11.05 -18.21
N PHE A 19 -19.68 -9.95 -17.74
CA PHE A 19 -20.68 -9.18 -18.48
C PHE A 19 -20.14 -8.45 -19.71
N SER A 20 -18.82 -8.34 -19.86
CA SER A 20 -18.22 -7.88 -21.14
C SER A 20 -18.46 -8.87 -22.29
N GLN A 21 -18.74 -10.14 -21.98
CA GLN A 21 -18.93 -11.21 -22.96
C GLN A 21 -20.37 -11.74 -22.96
N GLN A 22 -20.97 -11.95 -21.77
CA GLN A 22 -22.28 -12.59 -21.65
C GLN A 22 -23.12 -11.91 -20.57
N GLN A 23 -24.36 -11.54 -20.89
CA GLN A 23 -25.31 -10.95 -19.92
C GLN A 23 -26.18 -12.04 -19.26
N THR A 24 -25.50 -12.99 -18.60
CA THR A 24 -26.11 -14.13 -17.90
C THR A 24 -25.38 -14.39 -16.59
N CYS A 25 -26.06 -14.99 -15.62
CA CYS A 25 -25.41 -15.44 -14.40
C CYS A 25 -24.33 -16.52 -14.70
N PRO A 26 -23.08 -16.38 -14.22
CA PRO A 26 -22.02 -17.36 -14.43
C PRO A 26 -22.32 -18.77 -13.88
N VAL A 27 -23.24 -18.90 -12.92
CA VAL A 27 -23.51 -20.15 -12.21
C VAL A 27 -24.62 -20.96 -12.87
N ASP A 28 -25.75 -20.32 -13.19
CA ASP A 28 -26.98 -20.97 -13.64
C ASP A 28 -27.49 -20.48 -15.00
N ARG A 29 -26.77 -19.53 -15.63
CA ARG A 29 -27.10 -18.91 -16.92
C ARG A 29 -28.44 -18.17 -16.96
N SER A 30 -29.04 -17.89 -15.80
CA SER A 30 -30.22 -17.01 -15.72
C SER A 30 -29.93 -15.65 -16.35
N VAL A 31 -30.92 -15.06 -17.01
CA VAL A 31 -30.78 -13.75 -17.64
C VAL A 31 -30.62 -12.70 -16.55
N VAL A 32 -29.47 -12.04 -16.52
CA VAL A 32 -29.14 -11.00 -15.54
C VAL A 32 -28.39 -9.90 -16.26
N THR A 33 -28.78 -8.65 -16.03
CA THR A 33 -28.08 -7.48 -16.56
C THR A 33 -27.39 -6.71 -15.44
N VAL A 34 -26.39 -5.89 -15.80
CA VAL A 34 -25.63 -5.06 -14.84
C VAL A 34 -26.54 -4.22 -13.95
N ALA A 35 -27.59 -3.63 -14.53
CA ALA A 35 -28.51 -2.74 -13.83
C ALA A 35 -29.33 -3.43 -12.72
N HIS A 36 -29.51 -4.75 -12.81
CA HIS A 36 -30.26 -5.52 -11.83
C HIS A 36 -29.42 -6.04 -10.66
N LEU A 37 -28.08 -5.90 -10.74
CA LEU A 37 -27.20 -6.31 -9.65
C LEU A 37 -27.39 -5.39 -8.43
N ARG A 38 -27.47 -6.01 -7.26
CA ARG A 38 -27.55 -5.28 -5.99
C ARG A 38 -26.28 -5.45 -5.15
N PRO A 39 -26.00 -4.54 -4.21
CA PRO A 39 -24.97 -4.79 -3.20
C PRO A 39 -25.30 -6.05 -2.41
N VAL A 40 -24.29 -6.87 -2.13
CA VAL A 40 -24.46 -8.04 -1.27
C VAL A 40 -24.91 -7.62 0.14
N PRO A 41 -25.78 -8.40 0.81
CA PRO A 41 -26.18 -8.16 2.19
C PRO A 41 -24.98 -7.93 3.12
N ARG A 42 -25.10 -6.98 4.05
CA ARG A 42 -24.01 -6.64 4.98
C ARG A 42 -23.54 -7.84 5.80
N ILE A 43 -24.45 -8.74 6.18
CA ILE A 43 -24.11 -9.96 6.92
C ILE A 43 -23.07 -10.80 6.18
N MET A 44 -23.21 -11.00 4.87
CA MET A 44 -22.26 -11.77 4.07
C MET A 44 -20.89 -11.09 4.02
N ARG A 45 -20.85 -9.76 3.85
CA ARG A 45 -19.60 -8.99 3.94
C ARG A 45 -18.94 -9.11 5.30
N ASN A 46 -19.72 -9.00 6.38
CA ASN A 46 -19.22 -9.11 7.75
C ASN A 46 -18.68 -10.52 8.04
N MET A 47 -19.30 -11.56 7.49
CA MET A 47 -18.82 -12.94 7.60
C MET A 47 -17.45 -13.09 6.91
N LEU A 48 -17.30 -12.54 5.69
CA LEU A 48 -16.01 -12.53 4.99
C LEU A 48 -14.94 -11.76 5.77
N SER A 49 -15.26 -10.57 6.30
CA SER A 49 -14.32 -9.76 7.09
C SER A 49 -13.81 -10.47 8.35
N LYS A 50 -14.61 -11.37 8.93
CA LYS A 50 -14.24 -12.12 10.14
C LYS A 50 -13.48 -13.41 9.87
N LEU A 51 -13.27 -13.79 8.61
CA LEU A 51 -12.49 -14.98 8.26
C LEU A 51 -11.09 -14.88 8.87
N GLN A 52 -10.65 -15.95 9.52
CA GLN A 52 -9.31 -16.08 10.06
C GLN A 52 -8.39 -16.65 8.97
N ILE A 53 -7.31 -15.94 8.68
CA ILE A 53 -6.37 -16.26 7.60
C ILE A 53 -4.93 -16.15 8.12
N SER A 54 -4.05 -16.98 7.56
CA SER A 54 -2.61 -16.90 7.80
C SER A 54 -2.01 -15.66 7.13
N CYS A 55 -1.05 -15.03 7.79
CA CYS A 55 -0.29 -13.92 7.21
C CYS A 55 0.45 -14.33 5.93
N ASP A 56 0.50 -13.43 4.94
CA ASP A 56 1.26 -13.62 3.68
C ASP A 56 2.76 -13.86 3.93
N ASN A 57 3.29 -13.31 5.03
CA ASN A 57 4.68 -13.50 5.47
C ASN A 57 4.90 -14.80 6.27
N ALA A 58 3.97 -15.76 6.22
CA ALA A 58 4.16 -17.06 6.86
C ALA A 58 5.39 -17.80 6.33
N VAL A 59 5.71 -17.64 5.04
CA VAL A 59 6.94 -18.17 4.43
C VAL A 59 8.22 -17.60 5.03
N PHE A 60 8.14 -16.40 5.63
CA PHE A 60 9.25 -15.74 6.33
C PHE A 60 9.22 -15.99 7.84
N GLY A 61 8.32 -16.85 8.33
CA GLY A 61 8.22 -17.24 9.74
C GLY A 61 7.06 -16.63 10.52
N CYS A 62 6.20 -15.81 9.90
CA CYS A 62 5.02 -15.28 10.60
C CYS A 62 3.97 -16.38 10.85
N THR A 63 3.77 -16.77 12.10
CA THR A 63 2.73 -17.75 12.47
C THR A 63 1.37 -17.12 12.77
N ALA A 64 1.22 -15.81 12.56
CA ALA A 64 0.00 -15.09 12.91
C ALA A 64 -1.17 -15.53 12.04
N VAL A 65 -2.28 -15.83 12.70
CA VAL A 65 -3.60 -15.99 12.09
C VAL A 65 -4.44 -14.78 12.48
N VAL A 66 -4.78 -13.95 11.50
CA VAL A 66 -5.47 -12.68 11.70
C VAL A 66 -6.80 -12.68 10.97
N ARG A 67 -7.70 -11.77 11.35
CA ARG A 67 -8.93 -11.56 10.58
C ARG A 67 -8.62 -10.89 9.26
N LEU A 68 -9.37 -11.23 8.22
CA LEU A 68 -9.21 -10.65 6.88
C LEU A 68 -9.27 -9.12 6.89
N ASP A 69 -10.17 -8.53 7.69
CA ASP A 69 -10.26 -7.07 7.83
C ASP A 69 -9.06 -6.42 8.51
N ASN A 70 -8.32 -7.16 9.32
CA ASN A 70 -7.11 -6.70 10.01
C ASN A 70 -5.80 -7.08 9.31
N LEU A 71 -5.87 -7.85 8.21
CA LEU A 71 -4.67 -8.35 7.52
C LEU A 71 -3.76 -7.19 7.08
N MET A 72 -4.32 -6.15 6.46
CA MET A 72 -3.52 -5.03 5.95
C MET A 72 -2.78 -4.29 7.07
N ALA A 73 -3.43 -4.09 8.21
CA ALA A 73 -2.80 -3.47 9.38
C ALA A 73 -1.65 -4.36 9.89
N HIS A 74 -1.89 -5.66 10.01
CA HIS A 74 -0.85 -6.61 10.39
C HIS A 74 0.33 -6.60 9.42
N LEU A 75 0.12 -6.56 8.10
CA LEU A 75 1.19 -6.59 7.09
C LEU A 75 2.11 -5.36 7.17
N ASN A 76 1.56 -4.19 7.53
CA ASN A 76 2.35 -2.96 7.71
C ASN A 76 3.34 -3.09 8.87
N ASP A 77 2.91 -3.75 9.95
CA ASP A 77 3.69 -3.85 11.20
C ASP A 77 4.38 -5.21 11.38
N CYS A 78 4.16 -6.15 10.46
CA CYS A 78 4.65 -7.52 10.59
C CYS A 78 6.19 -7.55 10.66
N GLU A 79 6.73 -8.09 11.75
CA GLU A 79 8.18 -8.19 11.97
C GLU A 79 8.87 -9.10 10.95
N HIS A 80 8.13 -10.04 10.38
CA HIS A 80 8.60 -10.97 9.35
C HIS A 80 8.39 -10.44 7.93
N ASN A 81 7.86 -9.22 7.75
CA ASN A 81 7.76 -8.58 6.45
C ASN A 81 9.16 -8.07 6.03
N PRO A 82 9.79 -8.65 5.00
CA PRO A 82 11.12 -8.22 4.54
C PRO A 82 11.12 -6.78 4.02
N LYS A 83 9.98 -6.31 3.50
CA LYS A 83 9.83 -4.96 2.93
C LYS A 83 9.34 -3.93 3.95
N ARG A 84 9.17 -4.32 5.21
CA ARG A 84 8.78 -3.38 6.26
C ARG A 84 9.81 -2.23 6.32
N PRO A 85 9.38 -0.96 6.25
CA PRO A 85 10.28 0.17 6.42
C PRO A 85 10.93 0.14 7.80
N VAL A 86 12.24 0.28 7.83
CA VAL A 86 13.04 0.41 9.04
C VAL A 86 13.97 1.60 8.91
N THR A 87 14.11 2.35 9.99
CA THR A 87 15.13 3.40 10.09
C THR A 87 16.46 2.75 10.45
N CYS A 88 17.55 3.23 9.85
CA CYS A 88 18.88 2.75 10.16
C CYS A 88 19.23 2.95 11.66
N GLU A 89 19.56 1.84 12.33
CA GLU A 89 19.88 1.79 13.76
C GLU A 89 21.24 2.43 14.10
N GLN A 90 22.11 2.61 13.10
CA GLN A 90 23.42 3.26 13.25
C GLN A 90 23.33 4.80 13.20
N GLY A 91 22.12 5.36 13.23
CA GLY A 91 21.89 6.79 13.41
C GLY A 91 22.05 7.64 12.15
N CYS A 92 22.15 7.05 10.95
CA CYS A 92 22.20 7.83 9.70
C CYS A 92 20.83 8.42 9.31
N GLY A 93 19.74 7.94 9.93
CA GLY A 93 18.38 8.45 9.73
C GLY A 93 17.69 8.01 8.44
N LEU A 94 18.34 7.21 7.59
CA LEU A 94 17.72 6.68 6.37
C LEU A 94 16.65 5.64 6.71
N GLU A 95 15.47 5.80 6.11
CA GLU A 95 14.42 4.76 6.08
C GLU A 95 14.59 3.89 4.84
N MET A 96 14.54 2.57 5.03
CA MET A 96 14.71 1.59 3.97
C MET A 96 14.00 0.26 4.27
N PRO A 97 13.81 -0.63 3.28
CA PRO A 97 13.31 -1.98 3.52
C PRO A 97 14.21 -2.79 4.47
N LYS A 98 13.61 -3.62 5.33
CA LYS A 98 14.33 -4.47 6.31
C LYS A 98 15.32 -5.44 5.65
N ASP A 99 14.99 -5.98 4.48
CA ASP A 99 15.85 -6.88 3.71
C ASP A 99 17.06 -6.18 3.06
N GLU A 100 17.00 -4.87 2.86
CA GLU A 100 18.13 -4.07 2.36
C GLU A 100 19.09 -3.65 3.49
N LEU A 101 18.65 -3.70 4.76
CA LEU A 101 19.44 -3.27 5.92
C LEU A 101 20.84 -3.91 5.99
N PRO A 102 21.03 -5.22 5.73
CA PRO A 102 22.37 -5.84 5.75
C PRO A 102 23.34 -5.26 4.71
N ASN A 103 22.81 -4.70 3.61
CA ASN A 103 23.59 -4.12 2.52
C ASN A 103 23.69 -2.59 2.64
N HIS A 104 23.16 -1.99 3.71
CA HIS A 104 23.19 -0.56 3.95
C HIS A 104 24.61 -0.04 4.25
N ASN A 105 24.98 1.09 3.65
CA ASN A 105 26.24 1.78 3.95
C ASN A 105 25.98 3.20 4.46
N CYS A 106 26.05 3.39 5.78
CA CYS A 106 25.81 4.67 6.44
C CYS A 106 26.73 5.77 5.92
N ILE A 107 28.01 5.46 5.70
CA ILE A 107 29.01 6.45 5.29
C ILE A 107 28.69 6.97 3.89
N LYS A 108 28.32 6.09 2.96
CA LYS A 108 27.91 6.48 1.61
C LYS A 108 26.67 7.40 1.66
N HIS A 109 25.67 7.03 2.46
CA HIS A 109 24.47 7.85 2.64
C HIS A 109 24.81 9.23 3.24
N LEU A 110 25.50 9.26 4.37
CA LEU A 110 25.87 10.50 5.06
C LEU A 110 26.72 11.42 4.18
N ARG A 111 27.67 10.88 3.40
CA ARG A 111 28.44 11.70 2.44
C ARG A 111 27.53 12.36 1.40
N SER A 112 26.55 11.63 0.88
CA SER A 112 25.56 12.18 -0.05
C SER A 112 24.72 13.27 0.61
N VAL A 113 24.31 13.08 1.87
CA VAL A 113 23.53 14.08 2.64
C VAL A 113 24.35 15.34 2.86
N VAL A 114 25.61 15.21 3.29
CA VAL A 114 26.52 16.36 3.49
C VAL A 114 26.73 17.12 2.18
N GLN A 115 26.96 16.42 1.07
CA GLN A 115 27.14 17.06 -0.24
C GLN A 115 25.87 17.81 -0.67
N GLN A 116 24.69 17.21 -0.51
CA GLN A 116 23.42 17.86 -0.82
C GLN A 116 23.17 19.10 0.05
N GLN A 117 23.51 19.02 1.34
CA GLN A 117 23.39 20.15 2.26
C GLN A 117 24.35 21.28 1.88
N GLN A 118 25.60 20.97 1.51
CA GLN A 118 26.57 21.97 1.04
C GLN A 118 26.06 22.71 -0.21
N THR A 119 25.50 22.00 -1.18
CA THR A 119 24.89 22.62 -2.37
C THR A 119 23.74 23.54 -2.00
N ARG A 120 22.82 23.09 -1.14
CA ARG A 120 21.68 23.91 -0.68
C ARG A 120 22.13 25.15 0.08
N ILE A 121 23.15 25.04 0.92
CA ILE A 121 23.70 26.19 1.64
C ILE A 121 24.26 27.22 0.65
N ALA A 122 25.06 26.79 -0.33
CA ALA A 122 25.63 27.68 -1.34
C ALA A 122 24.55 28.39 -2.18
N GLU A 123 23.48 27.67 -2.56
CA GLU A 123 22.33 28.26 -3.26
C GLU A 123 21.62 29.32 -2.40
N LEU A 124 21.35 29.00 -1.13
CA LEU A 124 20.68 29.92 -0.19
C LEU A 124 21.54 31.16 0.09
N GLU A 125 22.86 31.01 0.23
CA GLU A 125 23.78 32.14 0.39
C GLU A 125 23.77 33.07 -0.82
N LYS A 126 23.75 32.50 -2.03
CA LYS A 126 23.64 33.27 -3.28
C LYS A 126 22.33 34.05 -3.33
N THR A 127 21.19 33.39 -3.11
CA THR A 127 19.87 34.05 -3.10
C THR A 127 19.80 35.12 -2.00
N SER A 128 20.37 34.87 -0.82
CA SER A 128 20.43 35.89 0.23
C SER A 128 21.27 37.10 -0.18
N ALA A 129 22.38 36.91 -0.87
CA ALA A 129 23.21 38.00 -1.37
C ALA A 129 22.47 38.83 -2.45
N GLU A 130 21.78 38.16 -3.37
CA GLU A 130 20.95 38.81 -4.40
C GLU A 130 19.82 39.64 -3.78
N HIS A 131 19.08 39.08 -2.82
CA HIS A 131 18.03 39.81 -2.10
C HIS A 131 18.59 41.02 -1.33
N LYS A 132 19.75 40.88 -0.69
CA LYS A 132 20.42 42.01 0.00
C LYS A 132 20.81 43.12 -0.98
N HIS A 133 21.28 42.77 -2.17
CA HIS A 133 21.63 43.75 -3.20
C HIS A 133 20.39 44.50 -3.70
N GLN A 134 19.29 43.80 -4.00
CA GLN A 134 18.03 44.41 -4.42
C GLN A 134 17.46 45.38 -3.38
N LEU A 135 17.59 45.05 -2.09
CA LEU A 135 17.16 45.95 -0.99
C LEU A 135 18.06 47.18 -0.84
N ALA A 136 19.33 47.11 -1.24
CA ALA A 136 20.26 48.23 -1.18
C ALA A 136 20.10 49.20 -2.37
N GLU A 137 19.43 48.78 -3.44
CA GLU A 137 19.15 49.59 -4.64
C GLU A 137 17.78 50.28 -4.59
N GLN A 138 16.99 50.11 -3.52
CA GLN A 138 15.72 50.79 -3.25
C GLN A 138 15.91 51.95 -2.26
#